data_AF-A0A940Q5D7-F1
#
_entry.id   AF-A0A940Q5D7-F1
#
_cell.length_a   1.000
_cell.length_b   1.000
_cell.length_c   1.000
_cell.angle_alpha   90.00
_cell.angle_beta   90.00
_cell.angle_gamma   90.00
#
_symmetry.space_group_name_H-M   'P 1'
#
loop_
_entity.id
_entity.type
_entity.pdbx_description
1 polymer ?
#
loop_
_entity_poly.entity_id
_entity_poly.type
_entity_poly.pdbx_seq_one_letter_code
_entity_poly.pdbx_strand_id
1 'polypeptide(L)'
;MDFLYVFSLMFLLIFGLAVLVKLIALAVLSGGAKKHDVYVRSGEDIGAFVENIRANPHVRRVVILSAGSEWDKDAEQLAERYGNVCFYKTMER
;
A
#
# COMPACT_ATOMS: atom_id res chain seq x y z
N MET A 1 -34.99 14.96 -38.34
CA MET A 1 -34.55 15.30 -36.96
C MET A 1 -34.40 14.06 -36.09
N ASP A 2 -35.25 13.04 -36.26
CA ASP A 2 -35.28 11.85 -35.40
C ASP A 2 -34.04 10.96 -35.52
N PHE A 3 -33.44 10.85 -36.71
CA PHE A 3 -32.21 10.06 -36.91
C PHE A 3 -31.04 10.57 -36.05
N LEU A 4 -30.83 11.89 -36.00
CA LEU A 4 -29.75 12.49 -35.22
C LEU A 4 -29.97 12.27 -33.71
N TYR A 5 -31.24 12.26 -33.29
CA TYR A 5 -31.62 12.00 -31.90
C TYR A 5 -31.37 10.54 -31.51
N VAL A 6 -31.82 9.59 -32.33
CA VAL A 6 -31.59 8.16 -32.10
C VAL A 6 -30.09 7.83 -32.16
N PHE A 7 -29.37 8.40 -33.14
CA PHE A 7 -27.94 8.21 -33.29
C PHE A 7 -27.16 8.75 -32.08
N SER A 8 -27.48 9.96 -31.62
CA SER A 8 -26.83 10.56 -30.46
C SER A 8 -27.16 9.81 -29.17
N LEU A 9 -28.38 9.29 -29.01
CA LEU A 9 -28.78 8.47 -27.87
C LEU A 9 -28.04 7.13 -27.85
N MET A 10 -27.94 6.44 -29.00
CA MET A 10 -27.18 5.20 -29.13
C MET A 10 -25.69 5.42 -28.84
N PHE A 11 -25.12 6.51 -29.36
CA PHE A 11 -23.74 6.87 -29.12
C PHE A 11 -23.48 7.16 -27.64
N LEU A 12 -24.36 7.94 -26.99
CA LEU A 12 -24.27 8.25 -25.56
C LEU A 12 -24.37 6.99 -24.70
N LEU A 13 -25.25 6.05 -25.06
CA LEU A 13 -25.43 4.78 -24.35
C LEU A 13 -24.19 3.89 -24.46
N ILE A 14 -23.67 3.69 -25.67
CA ILE A 14 -22.50 2.83 -25.90
C ILE A 14 -21.25 3.44 -25.27
N PHE A 15 -21.04 4.74 -25.49
CA PHE A 15 -19.87 5.44 -24.94
C PHE A 15 -19.97 5.56 -23.41
N GLY A 16 -21.16 5.89 -22.89
CA GLY A 16 -21.42 5.97 -21.46
C GLY A 16 -21.21 4.62 -20.77
N LEU A 17 -21.69 3.53 -21.37
CA LEU A 17 -21.46 2.19 -20.86
C LEU A 17 -19.98 1.80 -20.88
N ALA A 18 -19.26 2.10 -21.97
CA ALA A 18 -17.83 1.82 -22.07
C ALA A 18 -17.01 2.58 -21.01
N VAL A 19 -17.33 3.85 -20.78
CA VAL A 19 -16.69 4.66 -19.72
C VAL A 19 -17.04 4.09 -18.34
N LEU A 20 -18.30 3.69 -18.11
CA LEU A 20 -18.72 3.10 -16.83
C LEU A 20 -17.97 1.79 -16.54
N VAL A 21 -17.88 0.89 -17.51
CA VAL A 21 -17.12 -0.36 -17.39
C VAL A 21 -15.65 -0.08 -17.09
N LYS A 22 -15.05 0.91 -17.77
CA LYS A 22 -13.66 1.31 -17.52
C LYS A 22 -13.46 1.85 -16.10
N LEU A 23 -14.39 2.65 -15.59
CA LEU A 23 -14.33 3.17 -14.22
C LEU A 23 -14.48 2.07 -13.17
N ILE A 24 -15.40 1.12 -13.39
CA ILE A 24 -15.57 -0.04 -12.50
C ILE A 24 -14.32 -0.92 -12.50
N ALA A 25 -13.78 -1.24 -13.68
CA ALA A 25 -12.55 -2.03 -13.79
C ALA A 25 -11.37 -1.33 -13.09
N LEU A 26 -11.24 -0.02 -13.28
CA LEU A 26 -10.21 0.78 -12.61
C LEU A 26 -10.41 0.79 -11.09
N ALA A 27 -11.65 0.93 -10.59
CA ALA A 27 -11.95 0.91 -9.17
C ALA A 27 -11.66 -0.45 -8.54
N VAL A 28 -12.03 -1.55 -9.20
CA VAL A 28 -11.76 -2.92 -8.74
C VAL A 28 -10.25 -3.19 -8.70
N LEU A 29 -9.52 -2.81 -9.74
CA LEU A 29 -8.07 -3.02 -9.82
C LEU A 29 -7.28 -2.10 -8.86
N SER A 30 -7.72 -0.86 -8.66
CA SER A 30 -7.06 0.09 -7.76
C SER A 30 -7.37 -0.18 -6.28
N GLY A 31 -8.53 -0.76 -5.97
CA GLY A 31 -8.92 -1.12 -4.60
C GLY A 31 -8.11 -2.28 -4.02
N GLY A 32 -7.77 -3.28 -4.84
CA GLY A 32 -7.09 -4.51 -4.39
C GLY A 32 -5.57 -4.40 -4.20
N ALA A 33 -4.93 -3.34 -4.70
CA ALA A 33 -3.48 -3.19 -4.70
C ALA A 33 -2.95 -2.15 -3.69
N LYS A 34 -3.75 -1.81 -2.67
CA LYS A 34 -3.26 -0.94 -1.59
C LYS A 34 -2.24 -1.70 -0.75
N LYS A 35 -0.97 -1.40 -0.97
CA LYS A 35 0.10 -1.87 -0.10
C LYS A 35 -0.02 -1.18 1.26
N HIS A 36 0.04 -1.95 2.34
CA HIS A 36 -0.10 -1.45 3.70
C HIS A 36 1.26 -1.20 4.35
N ASP A 37 1.31 -0.22 5.24
CA ASP A 37 2.48 0.01 6.11
C ASP A 37 2.29 -0.81 7.39
N VAL A 38 3.28 -1.63 7.74
CA VAL A 38 3.23 -2.51 8.92
C VAL A 38 4.03 -1.88 10.06
N TYR A 39 3.39 -1.69 11.20
CA TYR A 39 4.03 -1.11 12.39
C TYR A 39 4.37 -2.21 13.39
N VAL A 40 5.63 -2.22 13.84
CA VAL A 40 6.18 -3.23 14.74
C VAL A 40 6.91 -2.49 15.85
N ARG A 41 6.82 -2.99 17.08
CA ARG A 41 7.61 -2.47 18.18
C ARG A 41 8.93 -3.25 18.28
N SER A 42 10.02 -2.54 18.52
CA SER A 42 11.35 -3.12 18.77
C SER A 42 11.29 -4.15 19.90
N GLY A 43 11.89 -5.32 19.70
CA GLY A 43 11.80 -6.46 20.61
C GLY A 43 12.69 -7.62 20.16
N GLU A 44 12.73 -8.67 20.98
CA GLU A 44 13.54 -9.87 20.71
C GLU A 44 13.07 -10.58 19.41
N ASP A 45 14.04 -10.97 18.59
CA ASP A 45 13.84 -11.69 17.31
C ASP A 45 13.05 -10.94 16.21
N ILE A 46 13.16 -9.60 16.18
CA ILE A 46 12.51 -8.79 15.14
C ILE A 46 13.08 -9.05 13.73
N GLY A 47 14.30 -9.59 13.63
CA GLY A 47 14.99 -9.83 12.36
C GLY A 47 14.23 -10.80 11.46
N ALA A 48 13.90 -11.99 11.96
CA ALA A 48 13.17 -13.00 11.19
C ALA A 48 11.77 -12.52 10.78
N PHE A 49 11.10 -11.78 11.68
CA PHE A 49 9.81 -11.17 11.40
C PHE A 49 9.88 -10.14 10.27
N VAL A 50 10.83 -9.20 10.35
CA VAL A 50 11.01 -8.15 9.35
C VAL A 50 11.40 -8.75 8.00
N GLU A 51 12.28 -9.75 7.98
CA GLU A 51 12.65 -10.44 6.73
C GLU A 51 11.44 -11.08 6.05
N ASN A 52 10.57 -11.74 6.80
CA ASN A 52 9.37 -12.39 6.26
C ASN A 52 8.31 -11.38 5.79
N ILE A 53 8.01 -10.35 6.59
CA ILE A 53 7.00 -9.33 6.27
C ILE A 53 7.42 -8.47 5.09
N ARG A 54 8.70 -8.13 5.01
CA ARG A 54 9.26 -7.32 3.91
C ARG A 54 9.08 -8.00 2.55
N ALA A 55 9.16 -9.32 2.49
CA ALA A 55 9.01 -10.09 1.26
C ALA A 55 7.56 -10.14 0.76
N ASN A 56 6.59 -9.74 1.57
CA ASN A 56 5.18 -9.79 1.21
C ASN A 56 4.85 -8.67 0.18
N PRO A 57 4.28 -9.01 -1.00
CA PRO A 57 3.95 -8.03 -2.04
C PRO A 57 2.88 -7.01 -1.63
N HIS A 58 2.09 -7.31 -0.59
CA HIS A 58 1.07 -6.43 -0.03
C HIS A 58 1.62 -5.46 1.02
N VAL A 59 2.89 -5.57 1.40
CA VAL A 59 3.54 -4.66 2.34
C VAL A 59 4.28 -3.59 1.56
N ARG A 60 3.97 -2.33 1.85
CA ARG A 60 4.67 -1.19 1.25
C ARG A 60 5.98 -0.94 1.97
N ARG A 61 5.89 -0.83 3.30
CA ARG A 61 7.01 -0.55 4.18
C ARG A 61 6.75 -1.18 5.56
N VAL A 62 7.84 -1.52 6.24
CA VAL A 62 7.82 -1.92 7.65
C VAL A 62 8.37 -0.78 8.47
N VAL A 63 7.64 -0.39 9.51
CA VAL A 63 7.97 0.70 10.41
C VAL A 63 8.23 0.11 11.79
N ILE A 64 9.48 0.14 12.24
CA ILE A 64 9.91 -0.32 13.55
C ILE A 64 9.91 0.87 14.51
N LEU A 65 9.16 0.76 15.60
CA LEU A 65 9.05 1.75 16.65
C LEU A 65 9.98 1.37 17.80
N SER A 66 10.83 2.31 18.22
CA SER A 66 11.73 2.13 19.37
C SER A 66 10.96 1.73 20.62
N ALA A 67 11.50 0.75 21.34
CA ALA A 67 10.99 0.32 22.64
C ALA A 67 11.81 0.87 23.81
N GLY A 68 12.88 1.63 23.54
CA GLY A 68 13.81 2.12 24.55
C GLY A 68 14.69 0.99 25.09
N SER A 69 14.99 -0.01 24.27
CA SER A 69 15.70 -1.23 24.66
C SER A 69 16.97 -1.43 23.84
N GLU A 70 17.82 -2.39 24.23
CA GLU A 70 19.04 -2.73 23.47
C GLU A 70 18.77 -3.18 22.04
N TRP A 71 17.58 -3.75 21.80
CA TRP A 71 17.06 -4.18 20.50
C TRP A 71 16.86 -3.05 19.49
N ASP A 72 16.88 -1.80 19.95
CA ASP A 72 16.78 -0.63 19.07
C ASP A 72 18.00 -0.53 18.12
N LYS A 73 19.17 -1.02 18.53
CA LYS A 73 20.36 -1.07 17.65
C LYS A 73 20.17 -2.06 16.50
N ASP A 74 19.59 -3.22 16.80
CA ASP A 74 19.30 -4.25 15.79
C ASP A 74 18.23 -3.75 14.81
N ALA A 75 17.23 -3.03 15.33
CA ALA A 75 16.20 -2.38 14.52
C ALA A 75 16.75 -1.27 13.61
N GLU A 76 17.70 -0.46 14.09
CA GLU A 76 18.42 0.53 13.27
C GLU A 76 19.22 -0.15 12.16
N GLN A 77 19.95 -1.22 12.48
CA GLN A 77 20.73 -1.98 11.50
C GLN A 77 19.84 -2.61 10.41
N LEU A 78 18.65 -3.11 10.78
CA LEU A 78 17.66 -3.63 9.82
C LEU A 78 17.11 -2.53 8.90
N ALA A 79 16.91 -1.32 9.42
CA ALA A 79 16.48 -0.17 8.61
C ALA A 79 17.56 0.29 7.63
N GLU A 80 18.84 0.23 8.01
CA GLU A 80 19.96 0.51 7.09
C GLU A 80 20.12 -0.57 6.02
N ARG A 81 19.92 -1.84 6.38
CA ARG A 81 20.05 -2.97 5.46
C ARG A 81 18.97 -3.00 4.38
N TYR A 82 17.78 -2.47 4.68
CA TYR A 82 16.60 -2.61 3.83
C TYR A 82 15.89 -1.28 3.56
N GLY A 83 15.88 -0.81 2.32
CA GLY A 83 15.28 0.48 1.94
C GLY A 83 13.75 0.61 2.13
N ASN A 84 13.02 -0.48 2.40
CA ASN A 84 11.59 -0.45 2.74
C ASN A 84 11.31 -0.71 4.23
N VAL A 85 12.35 -0.70 5.07
CA VAL A 85 12.24 -0.76 6.54
C VAL A 85 12.63 0.61 7.08
N CYS A 86 11.89 1.12 8.06
CA CYS A 86 12.17 2.41 8.69
C CYS A 86 12.12 2.28 10.20
N PHE A 87 13.08 2.87 10.88
CA PHE A 87 13.11 2.94 12.33
C PHE A 87 12.71 4.34 12.82
N TYR A 88 11.78 4.41 13.76
CA TYR A 88 11.44 5.64 14.47
C TYR A 88 11.78 5.52 15.94
N LYS A 89 12.72 6.35 16.37
CA LYS A 89 12.99 6.57 17.78
C LYS A 89 11.88 7.45 18.36
N THR A 90 11.10 6.90 19.27
CA THR A 90 10.17 7.71 20.06
C THR A 90 11.03 8.64 20.92
N MET A 91 11.08 9.92 20.55
CA MET A 91 11.55 10.97 21.45
C MET A 91 10.50 11.10 22.55
N GLU A 92 10.81 10.61 23.75
CA GLU A 92 10.00 10.90 24.93
C GLU A 92 9.86 12.42 25.08
N ARG A 93 8.64 12.83 25.42
CA ARG A 93 8.27 14.20 25.72
C ARG A 93 8.06 14.32 27.22
#